data_AF-A0A964VNJ5-F1
#
_entry.id   AF-A0A964VNJ5-F1
#
_cell.length_a   1.000
_cell.length_b   1.000
_cell.length_c   1.000
_cell.angle_alpha   90.00
_cell.angle_beta   90.00
_cell.angle_gamma   90.00
#
_symmetry.space_group_name_H-M   'P 1'
#
loop_
_entity.id
_entity.type
_entity.pdbx_description
1 polymer ?
#
loop_
_entity_poly.entity_id
_entity_poly.type
_entity_poly.pdbx_seq_one_letter_code
_entity_poly.pdbx_strand_id
1 'polypeptide(L)'
;MLRCGSKRKDIVKNKKRKISILKILVFGLLMFVAIIFLLPSPPRSTSPADARKSALANPEESSRTLEEMQGFMNTYLATLITETFPKHWFRLPEIQERYNLLEQKIQKQYGKGYILNPVSKYHPSSKLVSMAAGMENRNPTITLSMPSVMDMWEAQRNLGIGKEELELLFIVDWFHELDHLAGGDLPEEGEKDYPFEKWIGNEQRTWAETCEYTLRPLIEQYKFSLSPRERTYYRVWVQSGRNVHSSAWGDFIRGQYEKVRF
;
A
#
# COMPACT_ATOMS: atom_id res chain seq x y z
N MET A 1 38.53 -24.49 70.75
CA MET A 1 37.61 -25.30 69.92
C MET A 1 37.17 -24.48 68.71
N LEU A 2 37.72 -24.76 67.51
CA LEU A 2 37.40 -24.06 66.26
C LEU A 2 36.17 -24.70 65.59
N ARG A 3 35.05 -23.98 65.50
CA ARG A 3 33.84 -24.41 64.78
C ARG A 3 34.02 -24.24 63.26
N CYS A 4 34.66 -25.20 62.62
CA CYS A 4 34.78 -25.31 61.16
C CYS A 4 33.58 -26.09 60.56
N GLY A 5 32.36 -25.54 60.64
CA GLY A 5 31.14 -26.27 60.23
C GLY A 5 30.06 -25.49 59.46
N SER A 6 30.15 -24.15 59.37
CA SER A 6 29.06 -23.32 58.83
C SER A 6 29.13 -23.12 57.30
N LYS A 7 30.31 -22.85 56.73
CA LYS A 7 30.44 -22.49 55.30
C LYS A 7 30.05 -23.59 54.30
N ARG A 8 30.12 -24.87 54.71
CA ARG A 8 29.83 -26.01 53.80
C ARG A 8 28.32 -26.19 53.54
N LYS A 9 27.46 -25.82 54.50
CA LYS A 9 26.00 -25.95 54.37
C LYS A 9 25.41 -24.93 53.40
N ASP A 10 25.94 -23.71 53.39
CA ASP A 10 25.46 -22.63 52.52
C ASP A 10 25.80 -22.86 51.03
N ILE A 11 26.98 -23.40 50.75
CA ILE A 11 27.39 -23.74 49.38
C ILE A 11 26.50 -24.84 48.79
N VAL A 12 26.15 -25.86 49.59
CA VAL A 12 25.27 -26.96 49.14
C VAL A 12 23.84 -26.46 48.93
N LYS A 13 23.34 -25.58 49.80
CA LYS A 13 22.00 -24.99 49.66
C LYS A 13 21.90 -24.10 48.41
N ASN A 14 22.94 -23.33 48.11
CA ASN A 14 22.98 -22.47 46.93
C ASN A 14 23.11 -23.28 45.63
N LYS A 15 23.87 -24.38 45.64
CA LYS A 15 23.97 -25.30 44.49
C LYS A 15 22.65 -26.02 44.20
N LYS A 16 21.93 -26.48 45.23
CA LYS A 16 20.58 -27.08 45.07
C LYS A 16 19.57 -26.08 44.49
N ARG A 17 19.60 -24.82 44.94
CA ARG A 17 18.69 -23.76 44.44
C ARG A 17 18.95 -23.44 42.97
N LYS A 18 20.21 -23.34 42.54
CA LYS A 18 20.58 -23.13 41.13
C LYS A 18 20.14 -24.28 40.22
N ILE A 19 20.28 -25.53 40.68
CA ILE A 19 19.82 -26.71 39.93
C ILE A 19 18.30 -26.74 39.79
N SER A 20 17.54 -26.36 40.81
CA SER A 20 16.08 -26.25 40.71
C SER A 20 15.62 -25.17 39.72
N ILE A 21 16.26 -23.99 39.71
CA ILE A 21 15.93 -22.92 38.77
C ILE A 21 16.21 -23.36 37.33
N LEU A 22 17.36 -24.00 37.09
CA LEU A 22 17.71 -24.51 35.76
C LEU A 22 16.70 -25.55 35.25
N LYS A 23 16.23 -26.46 36.13
CA LYS A 23 15.20 -27.45 35.77
C LYS A 23 13.87 -26.80 35.40
N ILE A 24 13.45 -25.75 36.11
CA ILE A 24 12.21 -25.02 35.80
C ILE A 24 12.33 -24.31 34.44
N LEU A 25 13.47 -23.70 34.16
CA LEU A 25 13.71 -23.03 32.87
C LEU A 25 13.74 -24.03 31.70
N VAL A 26 14.41 -25.17 31.86
CA VAL A 26 14.45 -26.22 30.82
C VAL A 26 13.07 -26.82 30.61
N PHE A 27 12.31 -27.09 31.68
CA PHE A 27 10.95 -27.62 31.55
C PHE A 27 10.00 -26.59 30.91
N GLY A 28 10.11 -25.31 31.26
CA GLY A 28 9.36 -24.22 30.62
C GLY A 28 9.66 -24.09 29.12
N LEU A 29 10.94 -24.20 28.73
CA LEU A 29 11.35 -24.16 27.33
C LEU A 29 10.80 -25.37 26.55
N LEU A 30 10.87 -26.57 27.12
CA LEU A 30 10.33 -27.78 26.49
C LEU A 30 8.82 -27.72 26.32
N MET A 31 8.09 -27.18 27.31
CA MET A 31 6.65 -26.96 27.22
C MET A 31 6.30 -25.92 26.16
N PHE A 32 7.07 -24.83 26.04
CA PHE A 32 6.87 -23.82 25.00
C PHE A 32 7.07 -24.39 23.58
N VAL A 33 8.11 -25.20 23.39
CA VAL A 33 8.36 -25.90 22.13
C VAL A 33 7.23 -26.90 21.84
N ALA A 34 6.78 -27.68 22.82
CA ALA A 34 5.67 -28.62 22.66
C ALA A 34 4.36 -27.90 22.29
N ILE A 35 4.08 -26.72 22.86
CA ILE A 35 2.92 -25.89 22.49
C ILE A 35 3.04 -25.44 21.03
N ILE A 36 4.21 -25.01 20.55
CA ILE A 36 4.40 -24.64 19.14
C ILE A 36 4.11 -25.81 18.20
N PHE A 37 4.47 -27.04 18.57
CA PHE A 37 4.21 -28.23 17.76
C PHE A 37 2.78 -28.80 17.88
N LEU A 38 2.06 -28.49 18.97
CA LEU A 38 0.69 -28.95 19.22
C LEU A 38 -0.38 -27.92 18.82
N LEU A 39 0.01 -26.67 18.56
CA LEU A 39 -0.89 -25.72 17.92
C LEU A 39 -1.23 -26.25 16.53
N PRO A 40 -2.53 -26.35 16.17
CA PRO A 40 -2.92 -26.70 14.81
C PRO A 40 -2.22 -25.72 13.88
N SER A 41 -1.50 -26.24 12.89
CA SER A 41 -0.94 -25.42 11.82
C SER A 41 -2.03 -24.45 11.38
N PRO A 42 -1.76 -23.13 11.34
CA PRO A 42 -2.76 -22.17 10.88
C PRO A 42 -3.33 -22.71 9.57
N PRO A 43 -4.67 -22.67 9.38
CA PRO A 43 -5.31 -23.22 8.19
C PRO A 43 -4.50 -22.75 7.01
N ARG A 44 -4.00 -23.72 6.23
CA ARG A 44 -3.04 -23.52 5.15
C ARG A 44 -3.50 -22.27 4.42
N SER A 45 -2.81 -21.16 4.67
CA SER A 45 -3.08 -19.89 4.02
C SER A 45 -3.20 -20.25 2.56
N THR A 46 -4.35 -19.96 1.95
CA THR A 46 -4.40 -19.88 0.49
C THR A 46 -3.13 -19.15 0.10
N SER A 47 -2.30 -19.80 -0.70
CA SER A 47 -1.06 -19.17 -1.12
C SER A 47 -1.43 -17.77 -1.62
N PRO A 48 -0.63 -16.73 -1.40
CA PRO A 48 -0.86 -15.45 -2.09
C PRO A 48 -1.05 -15.65 -3.61
N ALA A 49 -0.52 -16.75 -4.17
CA ALA A 49 -0.76 -17.19 -5.55
C ALA A 49 -2.18 -17.74 -5.82
N ASP A 50 -2.83 -18.41 -4.86
CA ASP A 50 -4.17 -18.99 -5.01
C ASP A 50 -5.27 -17.93 -4.86
N ALA A 51 -5.09 -16.98 -3.94
CA ALA A 51 -5.95 -15.79 -3.86
C ALA A 51 -5.88 -14.94 -5.14
N ARG A 52 -4.69 -14.84 -5.75
CA ARG A 52 -4.48 -14.15 -7.03
C ARG A 52 -5.12 -14.88 -8.22
N LYS A 53 -5.14 -16.22 -8.22
CA LYS A 53 -5.78 -17.00 -9.30
C LYS A 53 -7.30 -16.86 -9.32
N SER A 54 -7.95 -16.74 -8.16
CA SER A 54 -9.39 -16.50 -8.07
C SER A 54 -9.81 -15.10 -8.52
N ALA A 55 -8.90 -14.11 -8.43
CA ALA A 55 -9.17 -12.73 -8.86
C ALA A 55 -9.15 -12.54 -10.40
N LEU A 56 -8.67 -13.54 -11.15
CA LEU A 56 -8.55 -13.53 -12.62
C LEU A 56 -9.76 -14.14 -13.33
N ALA A 57 -10.74 -14.69 -12.61
CA ALA A 57 -12.01 -15.14 -13.20
C ALA A 57 -12.99 -13.95 -13.22
N ASN A 58 -13.22 -13.37 -14.41
CA ASN A 58 -14.08 -12.21 -14.68
C ASN A 58 -14.03 -11.12 -13.59
N PRO A 59 -13.04 -10.21 -13.63
CA PRO A 59 -12.93 -9.16 -12.63
C PRO A 59 -14.18 -8.28 -12.54
N GLU A 60 -15.00 -8.17 -13.59
CA GLU A 60 -16.10 -7.20 -13.66
C GLU A 60 -17.25 -7.36 -12.66
N GLU A 61 -17.52 -8.56 -12.13
CA GLU A 61 -18.65 -8.76 -11.22
C GLU A 61 -18.29 -8.40 -9.77
N SER A 62 -18.87 -7.29 -9.32
CA SER A 62 -18.86 -6.87 -7.92
C SER A 62 -19.91 -7.62 -7.11
N SER A 63 -19.54 -8.07 -5.91
CA SER A 63 -20.51 -8.57 -4.92
C SER A 63 -21.21 -7.43 -4.16
N ARG A 64 -20.82 -6.18 -4.39
CA ARG A 64 -21.40 -4.99 -3.73
C ARG A 64 -22.61 -4.49 -4.51
N THR A 65 -23.66 -4.12 -3.78
CA THR A 65 -24.82 -3.44 -4.34
C THR A 65 -24.50 -1.98 -4.66
N LEU A 66 -25.26 -1.39 -5.59
CA LEU A 66 -25.14 0.03 -5.91
C LEU A 66 -25.43 0.92 -4.69
N GLU A 67 -26.38 0.52 -3.84
CA GLU A 67 -26.74 1.22 -2.62
C GLU A 67 -25.58 1.27 -1.61
N GLU A 68 -24.90 0.14 -1.39
CA GLU A 68 -23.71 0.10 -0.51
C GLU A 68 -22.59 1.00 -1.04
N MET A 69 -22.35 0.98 -2.35
CA MET A 69 -21.32 1.81 -2.98
C MET A 69 -21.65 3.31 -2.88
N GLN A 70 -22.90 3.70 -3.11
CA GLN A 70 -23.35 5.08 -2.94
C GLN A 70 -23.29 5.52 -1.46
N GLY A 71 -23.67 4.64 -0.53
CA GLY A 71 -23.55 4.90 0.90
C GLY A 71 -22.10 5.14 1.33
N PHE A 72 -21.18 4.28 0.88
CA PHE A 72 -19.76 4.44 1.15
C PHE A 72 -19.17 5.71 0.52
N MET A 73 -19.56 6.03 -0.70
CA MET A 73 -19.16 7.26 -1.38
C MET A 73 -19.59 8.51 -0.61
N ASN A 74 -20.88 8.60 -0.28
CA ASN A 74 -21.47 9.79 0.33
C ASN A 74 -20.98 10.01 1.76
N THR A 75 -20.55 8.96 2.45
CA THR A 75 -20.09 9.04 3.84
C THR A 75 -18.57 9.12 3.92
N TYR A 76 -17.87 8.08 3.49
CA TYR A 76 -16.44 7.96 3.71
C TYR A 76 -15.65 8.75 2.66
N LEU A 77 -15.89 8.50 1.37
CA LEU A 77 -15.07 9.06 0.31
C LEU A 77 -15.26 10.58 0.16
N ALA A 78 -16.50 11.05 0.23
CA ALA A 78 -16.80 12.48 0.20
C ALA A 78 -16.12 13.23 1.36
N THR A 79 -16.18 12.69 2.59
CA THR A 79 -15.48 13.27 3.74
C THR A 79 -13.96 13.18 3.60
N LEU A 80 -13.43 12.10 3.00
CA LEU A 80 -11.99 11.97 2.75
C LEU A 80 -11.51 13.10 1.82
N ILE A 81 -12.16 13.27 0.67
CA ILE A 81 -11.73 14.21 -0.37
C ILE A 81 -12.03 15.67 0.01
N THR A 82 -13.24 15.97 0.50
CA THR A 82 -13.68 17.36 0.71
C THR A 82 -13.29 17.93 2.06
N GLU A 83 -13.04 17.07 3.06
CA GLU A 83 -12.69 17.52 4.40
C GLU A 83 -11.30 17.06 4.81
N THR A 84 -11.02 15.76 4.73
CA THR A 84 -9.82 15.19 5.35
C THR A 84 -8.57 15.64 4.61
N PHE A 85 -8.60 15.58 3.27
CA PHE A 85 -7.49 16.00 2.42
C PHE A 85 -7.15 17.49 2.63
N PRO A 86 -8.09 18.45 2.47
CA PRO A 86 -7.84 19.85 2.75
C PRO A 86 -7.41 20.14 4.20
N LYS A 87 -8.05 19.50 5.19
CA LYS A 87 -7.83 19.85 6.62
C LYS A 87 -6.61 19.18 7.24
N HIS A 88 -6.17 18.03 6.75
CA HIS A 88 -5.09 17.27 7.36
C HIS A 88 -3.86 17.20 6.46
N TRP A 89 -4.03 16.69 5.24
CA TRP A 89 -2.89 16.35 4.39
C TRP A 89 -2.38 17.54 3.58
N PHE A 90 -3.27 18.39 3.09
CA PHE A 90 -2.92 19.63 2.40
C PHE A 90 -2.48 20.75 3.35
N ARG A 91 -2.39 20.48 4.66
CA ARG A 91 -1.64 21.35 5.58
C ARG A 91 -0.13 21.14 5.50
N LEU A 92 0.32 20.04 4.92
CA LEU A 92 1.74 19.79 4.65
C LEU A 92 2.13 20.62 3.41
N PRO A 93 2.99 21.65 3.54
CA PRO A 93 3.22 22.61 2.46
C PRO A 93 3.65 21.97 1.14
N GLU A 94 4.53 20.97 1.17
CA GLU A 94 5.04 20.29 -0.02
C GLU A 94 3.94 19.50 -0.75
N ILE A 95 3.00 18.91 0.00
CA ILE A 95 1.88 18.16 -0.57
C ILE A 95 0.86 19.11 -1.21
N GLN A 96 0.54 20.22 -0.53
CA GLN A 96 -0.35 21.24 -1.09
C GLN A 96 0.25 21.94 -2.31
N GLU A 97 1.55 22.26 -2.28
CA GLU A 97 2.27 22.82 -3.42
C GLU A 97 2.26 21.84 -4.60
N ARG A 98 2.53 20.55 -4.35
CA ARG A 98 2.46 19.52 -5.38
C ARG A 98 1.06 19.42 -5.99
N TYR A 99 0.02 19.44 -5.16
CA TYR A 99 -1.36 19.37 -5.64
C TYR A 99 -1.68 20.53 -6.59
N ASN A 100 -1.38 21.76 -6.15
CA ASN A 100 -1.62 22.97 -6.93
C ASN A 100 -0.84 22.95 -8.26
N LEU A 101 0.41 22.48 -8.25
CA LEU A 101 1.22 22.36 -9.45
C LEU A 101 0.61 21.34 -10.43
N LEU A 102 0.13 20.20 -9.94
CA LEU A 102 -0.49 19.17 -10.77
C LEU A 102 -1.80 19.67 -11.38
N GLU A 103 -2.66 20.32 -10.60
CA GLU A 103 -3.88 20.93 -11.13
C GLU A 103 -3.58 21.96 -12.23
N GLN A 104 -2.59 22.83 -12.02
CA GLN A 104 -2.18 23.80 -13.03
C GLN A 104 -1.65 23.13 -14.31
N LYS A 105 -0.85 22.07 -14.17
CA LYS A 105 -0.35 21.30 -15.32
C LYS A 105 -1.49 20.64 -16.09
N ILE A 106 -2.41 19.97 -15.40
CA ILE A 106 -3.59 19.33 -16.00
C ILE A 106 -4.44 20.38 -16.72
N GLN A 107 -4.73 21.51 -16.07
CA GLN A 107 -5.51 22.58 -16.68
C GLN A 107 -4.81 23.17 -17.92
N LYS A 108 -3.49 23.35 -17.88
CA LYS A 108 -2.70 23.80 -19.03
C LYS A 108 -2.70 22.79 -20.17
N GLN A 109 -2.59 21.49 -19.85
CA GLN A 109 -2.54 20.38 -20.79
C GLN A 109 -3.86 20.19 -21.53
N TYR A 110 -4.99 20.21 -20.81
CA TYR A 110 -6.31 19.82 -21.34
C TYR A 110 -7.29 21.00 -21.49
N GLY A 111 -6.92 22.20 -21.04
CA GLY A 111 -7.79 23.38 -21.00
C GLY A 111 -8.86 23.35 -19.91
N LYS A 112 -8.87 22.33 -19.06
CA LYS A 112 -9.88 22.08 -18.00
C LYS A 112 -9.31 21.21 -16.88
N GLY A 113 -9.95 21.24 -15.72
CA GLY A 113 -9.64 20.35 -14.60
C GLY A 113 -10.03 18.90 -14.88
N TYR A 114 -9.62 18.00 -13.98
CA TYR A 114 -9.97 16.59 -14.04
C TYR A 114 -11.31 16.29 -13.37
N ILE A 115 -11.93 15.18 -13.77
CA ILE A 115 -13.17 14.67 -13.19
C ILE A 115 -12.85 13.41 -12.38
N LEU A 116 -13.56 13.23 -11.27
CA LEU A 116 -13.58 11.98 -10.54
C LEU A 116 -14.78 11.17 -10.98
N ASN A 117 -14.53 10.01 -11.59
CA ASN A 117 -15.60 9.15 -12.06
C ASN A 117 -15.65 7.86 -11.23
N PRO A 118 -16.57 7.76 -10.26
CA PRO A 118 -16.77 6.51 -9.56
C PRO A 118 -17.52 5.49 -10.41
N VAL A 119 -16.97 4.28 -10.47
CA VAL A 119 -17.56 3.17 -11.22
C VAL A 119 -17.92 2.01 -10.30
N SER A 120 -19.00 1.31 -10.64
CA SER A 120 -19.56 0.20 -9.86
C SER A 120 -18.90 -1.16 -10.14
N LYS A 121 -17.94 -1.19 -11.07
CA LYS A 121 -17.21 -2.39 -11.49
C LYS A 121 -15.77 -2.33 -11.02
N TYR A 122 -15.16 -3.49 -10.84
CA TYR A 122 -13.70 -3.58 -10.71
C TYR A 122 -13.00 -3.08 -11.98
N HIS A 123 -11.76 -2.63 -11.83
CA HIS A 123 -10.94 -2.33 -12.99
C HIS A 123 -10.68 -3.61 -13.82
N PRO A 124 -10.75 -3.57 -15.17
CA PRO A 124 -10.59 -4.76 -16.01
C PRO A 124 -9.25 -5.49 -15.82
N SER A 125 -8.20 -4.78 -15.41
CA SER A 125 -6.88 -5.38 -15.21
C SER A 125 -6.72 -6.13 -13.89
N SER A 126 -7.45 -5.72 -12.84
CA SER A 126 -7.34 -6.33 -11.52
C SER A 126 -8.38 -5.78 -10.54
N LYS A 127 -8.86 -6.64 -9.65
CA LYS A 127 -9.63 -6.23 -8.45
C LYS A 127 -8.81 -5.41 -7.44
N LEU A 128 -7.49 -5.35 -7.62
CA LEU A 128 -6.58 -4.59 -6.76
C LEU A 128 -6.37 -3.14 -7.24
N VAL A 129 -6.79 -2.82 -8.46
CA VAL A 129 -6.69 -1.45 -8.98
C VAL A 129 -7.90 -0.67 -8.49
N SER A 130 -7.64 0.32 -7.63
CA SER A 130 -8.63 1.18 -7.00
C SER A 130 -8.84 2.50 -7.75
N MET A 131 -7.80 2.99 -8.43
CA MET A 131 -7.82 4.22 -9.22
C MET A 131 -7.11 4.00 -10.56
N ALA A 132 -7.52 4.76 -11.57
CA ALA A 132 -6.83 4.81 -12.85
C ALA A 132 -7.05 6.16 -13.54
N ALA A 133 -5.98 6.79 -14.00
CA ALA A 133 -6.00 7.98 -14.83
C ALA A 133 -6.29 7.64 -16.30
N GLY A 134 -7.10 8.47 -16.96
CA GLY A 134 -7.43 8.31 -18.37
C GLY A 134 -8.19 9.49 -18.97
N MET A 135 -8.68 9.29 -20.19
CA MET A 135 -9.54 10.23 -20.89
C MET A 135 -10.92 9.60 -21.08
N GLU A 136 -11.98 10.30 -20.66
CA GLU A 136 -13.37 9.87 -20.85
C GLU A 136 -14.20 11.01 -21.44
N ASN A 137 -14.80 10.80 -22.61
CA ASN A 137 -15.53 11.84 -23.34
C ASN A 137 -14.71 13.12 -23.51
N ARG A 138 -13.41 12.97 -23.81
CA ARG A 138 -12.41 14.05 -23.92
C ARG A 138 -12.18 14.84 -22.63
N ASN A 139 -12.56 14.32 -21.47
CA ASN A 139 -12.23 14.90 -20.16
C ASN A 139 -11.11 14.10 -19.51
N PRO A 140 -10.09 14.75 -18.92
CA PRO A 140 -9.15 14.05 -18.06
C PRO A 140 -9.91 13.54 -16.83
N THR A 141 -9.79 12.24 -16.56
CA THR A 141 -10.60 11.56 -15.55
C THR A 141 -9.72 10.67 -14.68
N ILE A 142 -9.98 10.67 -13.37
CA ILE A 142 -9.54 9.62 -12.45
C ILE A 142 -10.75 8.73 -12.18
N THR A 143 -10.68 7.50 -12.69
CA THR A 143 -11.71 6.49 -12.46
C THR A 143 -11.48 5.86 -11.10
N LEU A 144 -12.50 5.87 -10.24
CA LEU A 144 -12.46 5.24 -8.92
C LEU A 144 -13.28 3.96 -8.95
N SER A 145 -12.60 2.82 -8.89
CA SER A 145 -13.28 1.52 -8.82
C SER A 145 -13.81 1.30 -7.40
N MET A 146 -15.09 1.62 -7.19
CA MET A 146 -15.71 1.62 -5.86
C MET A 146 -15.62 0.26 -5.15
N PRO A 147 -15.85 -0.88 -5.83
CA PRO A 147 -15.65 -2.19 -5.20
C PRO A 147 -14.23 -2.38 -4.67
N SER A 148 -13.20 -2.04 -5.46
CA SER A 148 -11.79 -2.13 -5.04
C SER A 148 -11.49 -1.24 -3.83
N VAL A 149 -12.00 0.01 -3.83
CA VAL A 149 -11.79 0.96 -2.73
C VAL A 149 -12.44 0.44 -1.44
N MET A 150 -13.66 -0.10 -1.52
CA MET A 150 -14.37 -0.67 -0.37
C MET A 150 -13.68 -1.91 0.18
N ASP A 151 -13.26 -2.83 -0.70
CA ASP A 151 -12.54 -4.04 -0.31
C ASP A 151 -11.19 -3.72 0.35
N MET A 152 -10.47 -2.74 -0.21
CA MET A 152 -9.24 -2.23 0.40
C MET A 152 -9.53 -1.63 1.78
N TRP A 153 -10.58 -0.80 1.91
CA TRP A 153 -10.96 -0.19 3.17
C TRP A 153 -11.29 -1.25 4.25
N GLU A 154 -12.06 -2.26 3.89
CA GLU A 154 -12.43 -3.34 4.82
C GLU A 154 -11.24 -4.23 5.18
N ALA A 155 -10.42 -4.61 4.20
CA ALA A 155 -9.22 -5.43 4.45
C ALA A 155 -8.27 -4.74 5.44
N GLN A 156 -8.04 -3.44 5.26
CA GLN A 156 -7.17 -2.65 6.13
C GLN A 156 -7.77 -2.51 7.54
N ARG A 157 -9.07 -2.24 7.65
CA ARG A 157 -9.77 -2.22 8.95
C ARG A 157 -9.68 -3.56 9.69
N ASN A 158 -9.82 -4.67 8.96
CA ASN A 158 -9.75 -6.02 9.55
C ASN A 158 -8.34 -6.40 10.01
N LEU A 159 -7.30 -5.82 9.39
CA LEU A 159 -5.90 -5.96 9.81
C LEU A 159 -5.55 -5.06 11.01
N GLY A 160 -6.49 -4.26 11.51
CA GLY A 160 -6.24 -3.29 12.57
C GLY A 160 -5.34 -2.13 12.14
N ILE A 161 -5.22 -1.91 10.83
CA ILE A 161 -4.44 -0.80 10.28
C ILE A 161 -5.18 0.51 10.57
N GLY A 162 -4.42 1.49 11.07
CA GLY A 162 -4.97 2.76 11.52
C GLY A 162 -5.60 3.55 10.36
N LYS A 163 -6.62 4.36 10.67
CA LYS A 163 -7.28 5.25 9.70
C LYS A 163 -6.27 6.10 8.92
N GLU A 164 -5.24 6.59 9.61
CA GLU A 164 -4.18 7.41 9.04
C GLU A 164 -3.38 6.69 7.94
N GLU A 165 -2.99 5.43 8.14
CA GLU A 165 -2.23 4.67 7.14
C GLU A 165 -3.05 4.43 5.86
N LEU A 166 -4.38 4.32 6.00
CA LEU A 166 -5.30 4.16 4.87
C LEU A 166 -5.51 5.47 4.10
N GLU A 167 -5.59 6.60 4.81
CA GLU A 167 -5.60 7.92 4.19
C GLU A 167 -4.29 8.18 3.44
N LEU A 168 -3.16 7.76 4.01
CA LEU A 168 -1.83 7.82 3.38
C LEU A 168 -1.73 6.94 2.12
N LEU A 169 -2.34 5.78 2.11
CA LEU A 169 -2.42 4.95 0.90
C LEU A 169 -3.23 5.66 -0.19
N PHE A 170 -4.41 6.18 0.16
CA PHE A 170 -5.28 6.85 -0.79
C PHE A 170 -4.65 8.12 -1.36
N ILE A 171 -3.97 8.93 -0.54
CA ILE A 171 -3.30 10.14 -1.03
C ILE A 171 -2.14 9.77 -1.97
N VAL A 172 -1.37 8.72 -1.68
CA VAL A 172 -0.28 8.30 -2.58
C VAL A 172 -0.84 7.85 -3.93
N ASP A 173 -1.83 6.96 -3.94
CA ASP A 173 -2.47 6.50 -5.19
C ASP A 173 -3.11 7.69 -5.94
N TRP A 174 -3.73 8.64 -5.23
CA TRP A 174 -4.30 9.85 -5.83
C TRP A 174 -3.27 10.72 -6.55
N PHE A 175 -2.15 11.05 -5.87
CA PHE A 175 -1.09 11.84 -6.48
C PHE A 175 -0.42 11.10 -7.64
N HIS A 176 -0.33 9.78 -7.57
CA HIS A 176 0.14 8.95 -8.67
C HIS A 176 -0.75 9.10 -9.92
N GLU A 177 -2.07 9.05 -9.76
CA GLU A 177 -2.98 9.26 -10.90
C GLU A 177 -2.93 10.70 -11.44
N LEU A 178 -2.77 11.70 -10.55
CA LEU A 178 -2.56 13.08 -10.99
C LEU A 178 -1.24 13.25 -11.76
N ASP A 179 -0.18 12.52 -11.40
CA ASP A 179 1.12 12.51 -12.10
C ASP A 179 0.99 11.90 -13.52
N HIS A 180 0.08 10.94 -13.71
CA HIS A 180 -0.29 10.44 -15.03
C HIS A 180 -1.00 11.51 -15.85
N LEU A 181 -2.06 12.13 -15.31
CA LEU A 181 -2.81 13.18 -16.00
C LEU A 181 -1.90 14.39 -16.34
N ALA A 182 -1.09 14.84 -15.39
CA ALA A 182 -0.19 15.98 -15.60
C ALA A 182 0.95 15.69 -16.59
N GLY A 183 1.29 14.41 -16.78
CA GLY A 183 2.29 13.96 -17.76
C GLY A 183 1.76 13.92 -19.19
N GLY A 184 0.44 13.79 -19.38
CA GLY A 184 -0.18 13.86 -20.71
C GLY A 184 -0.15 12.60 -21.55
N ASP A 185 0.72 11.64 -21.21
CA ASP A 185 0.92 10.40 -21.96
C ASP A 185 -0.11 9.33 -21.58
N LEU A 186 -1.39 9.66 -21.68
CA LEU A 186 -2.49 8.73 -21.42
C LEU A 186 -2.83 7.93 -22.69
N PRO A 187 -3.24 6.67 -22.56
CA PRO A 187 -3.90 5.98 -23.66
C PRO A 187 -5.17 6.73 -24.07
N GLU A 188 -5.43 6.79 -25.38
CA GLU A 188 -6.68 7.37 -25.87
C GLU A 188 -7.89 6.49 -25.52
N GLU A 189 -9.06 7.10 -25.44
CA GLU A 189 -10.30 6.38 -25.15
C GLU A 189 -10.56 5.32 -26.23
N GLY A 190 -10.55 4.04 -25.85
CA GLY A 190 -10.72 2.91 -26.76
C GLY A 190 -9.45 2.41 -27.44
N GLU A 191 -8.27 2.92 -27.09
CA GLU A 191 -6.99 2.42 -27.58
C GLU A 191 -6.71 1.02 -27.00
N LYS A 192 -6.91 -0.02 -27.83
CA LYS A 192 -6.71 -1.42 -27.43
C LYS A 192 -5.25 -1.86 -27.46
N ASP A 193 -4.42 -1.18 -28.25
CA ASP A 193 -3.05 -1.59 -28.57
C ASP A 193 -2.00 -0.61 -28.03
N TYR A 194 -2.21 -0.06 -26.83
CA TYR A 194 -1.22 0.82 -26.21
C TYR A 194 0.06 0.01 -25.90
N PRO A 195 1.22 0.33 -26.51
CA PRO A 195 2.39 -0.53 -26.42
C PRO A 195 2.88 -0.70 -24.98
N PHE A 196 3.10 -1.95 -24.54
CA PHE A 196 3.54 -2.26 -23.18
C PHE A 196 4.79 -1.47 -22.78
N GLU A 197 5.77 -1.33 -23.68
CA GLU A 197 6.99 -0.55 -23.43
C GLU A 197 6.72 0.94 -23.20
N LYS A 198 5.76 1.52 -23.94
CA LYS A 198 5.32 2.91 -23.75
C LYS A 198 4.66 3.07 -22.38
N TRP A 199 3.83 2.11 -22.00
CA TRP A 199 3.17 2.10 -20.70
C TRP A 199 4.14 1.95 -19.54
N ILE A 200 5.09 1.01 -19.63
CA ILE A 200 6.16 0.88 -18.63
C ILE A 200 6.99 2.16 -18.54
N GLY A 201 7.30 2.82 -19.66
CA GLY A 201 7.98 4.12 -19.64
C GLY A 201 7.17 5.20 -18.91
N ASN A 202 5.84 5.22 -19.11
CA ASN A 202 4.95 6.14 -18.40
C ASN A 202 4.93 5.85 -16.90
N GLU A 203 4.73 4.58 -16.51
CA GLU A 203 4.76 4.13 -15.11
C GLU A 203 6.09 4.46 -14.43
N GLN A 204 7.22 4.28 -15.13
CA GLN A 204 8.56 4.62 -14.60
C GLN A 204 8.66 6.11 -14.27
N ARG A 205 8.20 6.98 -15.17
CA ARG A 205 8.19 8.43 -14.96
C ARG A 205 7.24 8.81 -13.82
N THR A 206 6.00 8.35 -13.89
CA THR A 206 4.96 8.68 -12.90
C THR A 206 5.39 8.24 -11.50
N TRP A 207 5.81 7.00 -11.30
CA TRP A 207 6.27 6.55 -9.99
C TRP A 207 7.53 7.29 -9.51
N ALA A 208 8.42 7.72 -10.39
CA ALA A 208 9.58 8.53 -10.00
C ALA A 208 9.12 9.91 -9.48
N GLU A 209 8.16 10.54 -10.15
CA GLU A 209 7.55 11.80 -9.69
C GLU A 209 6.82 11.62 -8.35
N THR A 210 6.00 10.57 -8.22
CA THR A 210 5.30 10.25 -6.97
C THR A 210 6.30 9.97 -5.84
N CYS A 211 7.40 9.27 -6.13
CA CYS A 211 8.45 9.03 -5.14
C CYS A 211 9.13 10.33 -4.70
N GLU A 212 9.47 11.21 -5.64
CA GLU A 212 10.25 12.43 -5.35
C GLU A 212 9.43 13.52 -4.66
N TYR A 213 8.17 13.69 -5.06
CA TYR A 213 7.33 14.81 -4.64
C TYR A 213 6.23 14.44 -3.65
N THR A 214 5.92 13.15 -3.48
CA THR A 214 4.89 12.70 -2.52
C THR A 214 5.51 11.80 -1.44
N LEU A 215 6.14 10.69 -1.82
CA LEU A 215 6.67 9.73 -0.83
C LEU A 215 7.85 10.30 -0.05
N ARG A 216 8.76 11.02 -0.71
CA ARG A 216 9.94 11.61 -0.05
C ARG A 216 9.53 12.59 1.06
N PRO A 217 8.66 13.61 0.86
CA PRO A 217 8.20 14.43 1.97
C PRO A 217 7.53 13.61 3.09
N LEU A 218 6.62 12.68 2.75
CA LEU A 218 5.90 11.89 3.74
C LEU A 218 6.86 11.03 4.61
N ILE A 219 7.88 10.43 4.01
CA ILE A 219 8.84 9.54 4.68
C ILE A 219 9.99 10.32 5.33
N GLU A 220 10.68 11.18 4.57
CA GLU A 220 11.92 11.83 5.02
C GLU A 220 11.66 13.04 5.92
N GLN A 221 10.61 13.82 5.65
CA GLN A 221 10.32 15.05 6.39
C GLN A 221 9.31 14.82 7.51
N TYR A 222 8.18 14.21 7.18
CA TYR A 222 7.07 14.02 8.13
C TYR A 222 7.12 12.71 8.91
N LYS A 223 8.01 11.79 8.52
CA LYS A 223 8.26 10.52 9.23
C LYS A 223 7.02 9.62 9.35
N PHE A 224 6.10 9.68 8.39
CA PHE A 224 4.94 8.81 8.36
C PHE A 224 5.33 7.36 8.09
N SER A 225 4.61 6.42 8.72
CA SER A 225 4.67 5.01 8.38
C SER A 225 3.75 4.74 7.19
N LEU A 226 4.35 4.47 6.02
CA LEU A 226 3.60 4.04 4.83
C LEU A 226 3.49 2.52 4.75
N SER A 227 2.58 2.00 3.93
CA SER A 227 2.45 0.55 3.77
C SER A 227 3.73 -0.07 3.17
N PRO A 228 3.93 -1.41 3.29
CA PRO A 228 5.06 -2.10 2.68
C PRO A 228 5.21 -1.86 1.17
N ARG A 229 4.11 -1.62 0.45
CA ARG A 229 4.13 -1.33 -1.00
C ARG A 229 4.84 -0.02 -1.26
N GLU A 230 4.35 1.10 -0.74
CA GLU A 230 4.91 2.43 -1.01
C GLU A 230 6.35 2.54 -0.50
N ARG A 231 6.67 1.94 0.65
CA ARG A 231 8.05 1.86 1.14
C ARG A 231 8.98 1.11 0.19
N THR A 232 8.48 0.08 -0.49
CA THR A 232 9.28 -0.68 -1.46
C THR A 232 9.57 0.15 -2.71
N TYR A 233 8.56 0.83 -3.27
CA TYR A 233 8.75 1.77 -4.38
C TYR A 233 9.78 2.83 -4.02
N TYR A 234 9.60 3.51 -2.89
CA TYR A 234 10.50 4.56 -2.45
C TYR A 234 11.94 4.06 -2.22
N ARG A 235 12.11 2.90 -1.56
CA ARG A 235 13.43 2.31 -1.33
C ARG A 235 14.16 2.02 -2.65
N VAL A 236 13.47 1.43 -3.61
CA VAL A 236 14.10 1.11 -4.91
C VAL A 236 14.42 2.38 -5.68
N TRP A 237 13.57 3.41 -5.62
CA TRP A 237 13.85 4.74 -6.18
C TRP A 237 15.13 5.37 -5.60
N VAL A 238 15.32 5.31 -4.28
CA VAL A 238 16.55 5.81 -3.65
C VAL A 238 17.76 4.97 -4.06
N GLN A 239 17.63 3.64 -4.08
CA GLN A 239 18.70 2.72 -4.48
C GLN A 239 19.08 2.86 -5.96
N SER A 240 18.16 3.30 -6.81
CA SER A 240 18.42 3.60 -8.22
C SER A 240 19.15 4.93 -8.44
N GLY A 241 19.56 5.61 -7.35
CA GLY A 241 20.20 6.92 -7.40
C GLY A 241 19.24 8.05 -7.74
N ARG A 242 17.93 7.85 -7.51
CA ARG A 242 16.87 8.79 -7.91
C ARG A 242 16.96 9.14 -9.40
N ASN A 243 17.21 8.13 -10.23
CA ASN A 243 17.33 8.26 -11.67
C ASN A 243 16.24 7.45 -12.37
N VAL A 244 15.34 8.13 -13.09
CA VAL A 244 14.24 7.50 -13.84
C VAL A 244 14.74 6.58 -14.95
N HIS A 245 15.95 6.81 -15.47
CA HIS A 245 16.58 6.02 -16.53
C HIS A 245 17.49 4.90 -16.01
N SER A 246 17.52 4.67 -14.69
CA SER A 246 18.24 3.55 -14.10
C SER A 246 17.65 2.21 -14.54
N SER A 247 18.49 1.24 -14.91
CA SER A 247 18.05 -0.13 -15.21
C SER A 247 17.35 -0.77 -14.00
N ALA A 248 17.89 -0.59 -12.79
CA ALA A 248 17.29 -1.14 -11.57
C ALA A 248 15.89 -0.58 -11.30
N TRP A 249 15.65 0.70 -11.60
CA TRP A 249 14.32 1.29 -11.52
C TRP A 249 13.39 0.71 -12.59
N GLY A 250 13.88 0.63 -13.83
CA GLY A 250 13.08 0.15 -14.94
C GLY A 250 12.68 -1.33 -14.79
N ASP A 251 13.60 -2.18 -14.34
CA ASP A 251 13.35 -3.59 -14.07
C ASP A 251 12.35 -3.78 -12.92
N PHE A 252 12.46 -2.96 -11.87
CA PHE A 252 11.53 -3.01 -10.74
C PHE A 252 10.11 -2.67 -11.17
N ILE A 253 9.93 -1.55 -11.89
CA ILE A 253 8.62 -1.13 -12.39
C ILE A 253 8.04 -2.17 -13.35
N ARG A 254 8.83 -2.65 -14.32
CA ARG A 254 8.40 -3.73 -15.21
C ARG A 254 7.92 -4.95 -14.42
N GLY A 255 8.67 -5.38 -13.40
CA GLY A 255 8.32 -6.52 -12.57
C GLY A 255 7.03 -6.35 -11.76
N GLN A 256 6.63 -5.12 -11.41
CA GLN A 256 5.34 -4.86 -10.77
C GLN A 256 4.16 -5.12 -11.70
N TYR A 257 4.38 -4.97 -13.01
CA TYR A 257 3.31 -4.86 -13.97
C TYR A 257 3.28 -5.95 -15.06
N GLU A 258 4.35 -6.75 -15.20
CA GLU A 258 4.45 -7.84 -16.17
C GLU A 258 3.31 -8.86 -16.11
N LYS A 259 2.65 -8.99 -14.95
CA LYS A 259 1.56 -9.94 -14.70
C LYS A 259 0.15 -9.36 -14.87
N VAL A 260 0.04 -8.08 -15.22
CA VAL A 260 -1.23 -7.34 -15.32
C VAL A 260 -1.69 -7.20 -16.79
N ARG A 261 -1.14 -8.03 -17.69
CA ARG A 261 -1.27 -7.88 -19.14
C ARG A 261 -2.73 -7.94 -19.65
N PHE A 262 -3.07 -6.98 -20.51
CA PHE A 262 -4.23 -6.95 -21.40
C PHE A 262 -3.94 -7.71 -22.71
#